data_AF-H4F103-F1
#
_entry.id   AF-H4F103-F1
#
_cell.length_a   1.000
_cell.length_b   1.000
_cell.length_c   1.000
_cell.angle_alpha   90.00
_cell.angle_beta   90.00
_cell.angle_gamma   90.00
#
_symmetry.space_group_name_H-M   'P 1'
#
loop_
_entity.id
_entity.type
_entity.pdbx_description
1 polymer ?
#
loop_
_entity_poly.entity_id
_entity_poly.type
_entity_poly.pdbx_seq_one_letter_code
_entity_poly.pdbx_strand_id
1 'polypeptide(L)'
;MTVKLSVGSGKLNVAAGDSGVVVTNSGTSTVTLVGTITEINALLAGGGTKTVTYIADSDTPLASTTLTLSVNDGGSTGSGGAESDTDTATINITAVNDAPTAAITPTSYNATEQVDLALQGTGLTIGDIDAASDEVVVTLAVGFGKLTIDAGDSGVNVGRNGTMSVTLTGSIAEINALLAGGGSGSREKTITYLADSDTPPGSTVLTMVVNDGANNGTGGALIATDTATINIAAVNDATSYIADHVYTNAASGGNSSIPEWALLFNDDKDNLLDLTQVKNPSGFDSIQLSGSNILIDDNNSAGGSFQYRAGSTDVSVNLYRDSDTDDMDGSSGNDIIIDVFGGNTDLDGNGGNDILIGNDGIDTMTGDTGADVFVIGADSVSVGIHDIITDYDMADGDVIDLSEILAGLASNTALESSYVKLVQNGGNAELQVDTDGAGATKSFETVAVLNSFNVTTEHVRILFNDHKNTDDV
;
A
#
# COMPACT_ATOMS: atom_id res chain seq x y z
N MET A 1 -53.92 1.42 42.83
CA MET A 1 -53.89 0.64 41.57
C MET A 1 -52.45 0.25 41.27
N THR A 2 -52.27 -0.78 40.43
CA THR A 2 -50.96 -1.28 40.01
C THR A 2 -50.85 -1.13 38.50
N VAL A 3 -49.77 -0.50 38.03
CA VAL A 3 -49.46 -0.38 36.60
C VAL A 3 -48.15 -1.11 36.33
N LYS A 4 -48.10 -1.90 35.26
CA LYS A 4 -46.88 -2.51 34.73
C LYS A 4 -46.55 -1.90 33.39
N LEU A 5 -45.33 -1.37 33.26
CA LEU A 5 -44.72 -1.01 32.00
C LEU A 5 -43.75 -2.13 31.62
N SER A 6 -43.86 -2.69 30.43
CA SER A 6 -42.92 -3.71 29.96
C SER A 6 -42.51 -3.49 28.51
N VAL A 7 -41.26 -3.83 28.19
CA VAL A 7 -40.72 -3.82 26.81
C VAL A 7 -40.30 -5.22 26.39
N GLY A 8 -40.41 -5.53 25.09
CA GLY A 8 -39.99 -6.83 24.54
C GLY A 8 -38.48 -7.04 24.51
N SER A 9 -37.71 -5.96 24.48
CA SER A 9 -36.24 -5.89 24.52
C SER A 9 -35.81 -4.57 25.16
N GLY A 10 -34.58 -4.44 25.63
CA GLY A 10 -34.12 -3.24 26.34
C GLY A 10 -34.60 -3.16 27.79
N LYS A 11 -34.33 -2.00 28.39
CA LYS A 11 -34.61 -1.70 29.80
C LYS A 11 -35.41 -0.42 29.93
N LEU A 12 -36.28 -0.39 30.94
CA LEU A 12 -37.02 0.79 31.35
C LEU A 12 -36.43 1.32 32.67
N ASN A 13 -35.91 2.54 32.64
CA ASN A 13 -35.49 3.27 33.84
C ASN A 13 -36.58 4.28 34.18
N VAL A 14 -37.23 4.08 35.32
CA VAL A 14 -38.30 4.94 35.81
C VAL A 14 -37.87 5.59 37.12
N ALA A 15 -37.93 6.92 37.17
CA ALA A 15 -37.70 7.69 38.39
C ALA A 15 -39.02 8.34 38.82
N ALA A 16 -39.47 7.99 40.03
CA ALA A 16 -40.75 8.48 40.58
C ALA A 16 -40.79 10.00 40.76
N GLY A 17 -39.63 10.65 40.93
CA GLY A 17 -39.54 12.08 41.23
C GLY A 17 -40.42 12.47 42.43
N ASP A 18 -41.19 13.54 42.26
CA ASP A 18 -42.17 14.05 43.22
C ASP A 18 -43.59 13.50 43.01
N SER A 19 -43.77 12.47 42.18
CA SER A 19 -45.11 11.95 41.82
C SER A 19 -45.86 11.25 42.94
N GLY A 20 -45.17 10.75 43.98
CA GLY A 20 -45.77 9.90 45.02
C GLY A 20 -45.91 8.41 44.64
N VAL A 21 -45.57 8.03 43.40
CA VAL A 21 -45.62 6.63 42.92
C VAL A 21 -44.51 5.79 43.56
N VAL A 22 -44.85 4.59 44.01
CA VAL A 22 -43.86 3.56 44.36
C VAL A 22 -43.43 2.83 43.09
N VAL A 23 -42.15 2.96 42.73
CA VAL A 23 -41.54 2.31 41.56
C VAL A 23 -40.72 1.11 42.00
N THR A 24 -40.95 -0.04 41.38
CA THR A 24 -40.18 -1.27 41.60
C THR A 24 -39.71 -1.86 40.28
N ASN A 25 -38.57 -2.55 40.29
CA ASN A 25 -37.92 -3.15 39.12
C ASN A 25 -37.49 -2.15 38.03
N SER A 26 -37.22 -0.89 38.41
CA SER A 26 -36.55 0.07 37.51
C SER A 26 -35.18 -0.46 37.07
N GLY A 27 -34.80 -0.27 35.81
CA GLY A 27 -33.60 -0.85 35.21
C GLY A 27 -33.79 -2.24 34.61
N THR A 28 -35.03 -2.72 34.49
CA THR A 28 -35.37 -4.03 33.90
C THR A 28 -36.34 -3.88 32.73
N SER A 29 -36.65 -4.97 32.04
CA SER A 29 -37.66 -4.98 30.96
C SER A 29 -39.09 -4.85 31.46
N THR A 30 -39.36 -4.93 32.78
CA THR A 30 -40.70 -4.76 33.36
C THR A 30 -40.64 -3.97 34.67
N VAL A 31 -41.22 -2.78 34.67
CA VAL A 31 -41.32 -1.89 35.83
C VAL A 31 -42.74 -1.96 36.39
N THR A 32 -42.87 -2.07 37.72
CA THR A 32 -44.17 -2.00 38.40
C THR A 32 -44.30 -0.70 39.18
N LEU A 33 -45.40 0.01 38.93
CA LEU A 33 -45.79 1.28 39.52
C LEU A 33 -47.00 1.03 40.42
N VAL A 34 -46.95 1.50 41.67
CA VAL A 34 -48.09 1.44 42.60
C VAL A 34 -48.39 2.84 43.12
N GLY A 35 -49.64 3.27 42.96
CA GLY A 35 -50.09 4.60 43.36
C GLY A 35 -51.56 4.85 43.05
N THR A 36 -52.00 6.10 43.24
CA THR A 36 -53.29 6.61 42.75
C THR A 36 -53.22 6.94 41.27
N ILE A 37 -54.38 7.07 40.62
CA ILE A 37 -54.45 7.44 39.19
C ILE A 37 -53.78 8.80 38.91
N THR A 38 -53.91 9.76 39.83
CA THR A 38 -53.31 11.09 39.70
C THR A 38 -51.79 11.03 39.77
N GLU A 39 -51.24 10.29 40.73
CA GLU A 39 -49.79 10.12 40.91
C GLU A 39 -49.16 9.39 39.71
N ILE A 40 -49.79 8.31 39.24
CA ILE A 40 -49.31 7.54 38.09
C ILE A 40 -49.37 8.39 36.81
N ASN A 41 -50.48 9.09 36.56
CA ASN A 41 -50.57 9.98 35.41
C ASN A 41 -49.56 11.13 35.48
N ALA A 42 -49.26 11.66 36.67
CA ALA A 42 -48.23 12.67 36.86
C ALA A 42 -46.82 12.13 36.55
N LEU A 43 -46.51 10.88 36.90
CA LEU A 43 -45.25 10.22 36.53
C LEU A 43 -45.16 9.99 35.01
N LEU A 44 -46.20 9.41 34.41
CA LEU A 44 -46.22 9.08 32.98
C LEU A 44 -46.25 10.33 32.07
N ALA A 45 -46.83 11.44 32.54
CA ALA A 45 -46.76 12.73 31.86
C ALA A 45 -45.34 13.36 31.92
N GLY A 46 -44.46 12.86 32.81
CA GLY A 46 -43.09 13.34 32.97
C GLY A 46 -42.96 14.72 33.65
N GLY A 47 -41.79 15.34 33.50
CA GLY A 47 -41.49 16.69 33.97
C GLY A 47 -40.80 16.77 35.35
N GLY A 48 -39.91 17.75 35.52
CA GLY A 48 -39.07 17.87 36.72
C GLY A 48 -38.14 16.66 36.83
N THR A 49 -38.21 15.94 37.96
CA THR A 49 -37.42 14.72 38.23
C THR A 49 -38.15 13.41 37.90
N LYS A 50 -39.35 13.49 37.29
CA LYS A 50 -40.16 12.34 36.88
C LYS A 50 -39.73 11.89 35.48
N THR A 51 -39.20 10.69 35.36
CA THR A 51 -38.70 10.17 34.08
C THR A 51 -39.15 8.74 33.84
N VAL A 52 -39.41 8.44 32.56
CA VAL A 52 -39.55 7.09 32.02
C VAL A 52 -38.64 7.06 30.80
N THR A 53 -37.50 6.39 30.91
CA THR A 53 -36.53 6.31 29.81
C THR A 53 -36.37 4.86 29.37
N TYR A 54 -36.30 4.68 28.06
CA TYR A 54 -35.96 3.42 27.42
C TYR A 54 -34.48 3.42 27.05
N ILE A 55 -33.80 2.29 27.25
CA ILE A 55 -32.43 2.06 26.81
C ILE A 55 -32.41 0.72 26.08
N ALA A 56 -31.93 0.71 24.83
CA ALA A 56 -31.53 -0.52 24.17
C ALA A 56 -30.26 -1.05 24.86
N ASP A 57 -30.25 -2.30 25.28
CA ASP A 57 -29.17 -2.91 26.06
C ASP A 57 -28.32 -3.90 25.26
N SER A 58 -28.33 -3.74 23.94
CA SER A 58 -27.59 -4.52 22.95
C SER A 58 -27.06 -3.58 21.88
N ASP A 59 -25.84 -3.84 21.40
CA ASP A 59 -25.20 -3.09 20.31
C ASP A 59 -25.84 -3.42 18.95
N THR A 60 -26.39 -4.63 18.81
CA THR A 60 -27.26 -5.03 17.69
C THR A 60 -28.76 -5.05 18.07
N PRO A 61 -29.41 -3.91 18.37
CA PRO A 61 -30.80 -3.93 18.79
C PRO A 61 -31.74 -4.30 17.64
N LEU A 62 -32.89 -4.88 17.97
CA LEU A 62 -33.99 -5.00 17.00
C LEU A 62 -34.42 -3.61 16.52
N ALA A 63 -34.84 -3.48 15.27
CA ALA A 63 -35.31 -2.20 14.69
C ALA A 63 -36.51 -1.59 15.45
N SER A 64 -37.24 -2.38 16.24
CA SER A 64 -38.26 -1.89 17.15
C SER A 64 -38.54 -2.86 18.29
N THR A 65 -39.19 -2.35 19.34
CA THR A 65 -39.73 -3.16 20.43
C THR A 65 -41.10 -2.65 20.86
N THR A 66 -41.93 -3.53 21.44
CA THR A 66 -43.27 -3.17 21.92
C THR A 66 -43.23 -2.76 23.39
N LEU A 67 -43.61 -1.52 23.69
CA LEU A 67 -43.95 -1.06 25.03
C LEU A 67 -45.39 -1.46 25.34
N THR A 68 -45.59 -2.22 26.41
CA THR A 68 -46.91 -2.61 26.92
C THR A 68 -47.19 -1.91 28.24
N LEU A 69 -48.33 -1.25 28.32
CA LEU A 69 -48.89 -0.68 29.53
C LEU A 69 -50.02 -1.59 30.01
N SER A 70 -49.88 -2.22 31.18
CA SER A 70 -50.94 -2.99 31.81
C SER A 70 -51.39 -2.30 33.10
N VAL A 71 -52.69 -2.08 33.25
CA VAL A 71 -53.28 -1.44 34.43
C VAL A 71 -54.15 -2.46 35.14
N ASN A 72 -53.96 -2.62 36.45
CA ASN A 72 -54.84 -3.37 37.34
C ASN A 72 -55.38 -2.43 38.41
N ASP A 73 -56.71 -2.31 38.50
CA ASP A 73 -57.34 -1.35 39.41
C ASP A 73 -57.30 -1.80 40.88
N GLY A 74 -56.83 -3.00 41.19
CA GLY A 74 -56.74 -3.57 42.53
C GLY A 74 -58.10 -3.81 43.18
N GLY A 75 -59.18 -3.82 42.40
CA GLY A 75 -60.54 -3.96 42.88
C GLY A 75 -61.05 -2.73 43.61
N SER A 76 -60.80 -1.55 43.02
CA SER A 76 -61.02 -0.21 43.60
C SER A 76 -62.47 0.01 44.07
N THR A 77 -63.27 0.88 43.43
CA THR A 77 -64.66 1.11 43.88
C THR A 77 -65.62 0.25 43.06
N GLY A 78 -66.40 -0.60 43.72
CA GLY A 78 -67.41 -1.45 43.08
C GLY A 78 -67.34 -2.89 43.56
N SER A 79 -68.30 -3.72 43.15
CA SER A 79 -68.41 -5.13 43.57
C SER A 79 -67.72 -6.12 42.63
N GLY A 80 -67.02 -5.65 41.59
CA GLY A 80 -66.47 -6.48 40.51
C GLY A 80 -65.15 -7.20 40.84
N GLY A 81 -64.47 -6.82 41.92
CA GLY A 81 -63.09 -7.28 42.16
C GLY A 81 -62.10 -6.54 41.25
N ALA A 82 -60.87 -7.04 41.17
CA ALA A 82 -59.80 -6.40 40.42
C ALA A 82 -59.91 -6.70 38.92
N GLU A 83 -59.99 -5.65 38.11
CA GLU A 83 -60.03 -5.73 36.64
C GLU A 83 -58.72 -5.24 36.04
N SER A 84 -58.44 -5.60 34.79
CA SER A 84 -57.22 -5.17 34.10
C SER A 84 -57.45 -4.81 32.64
N ASP A 85 -56.68 -3.86 32.16
CA ASP A 85 -56.65 -3.43 30.76
C ASP A 85 -55.19 -3.30 30.28
N THR A 86 -54.99 -3.38 28.97
CA THR A 86 -53.67 -3.31 28.34
C THR A 86 -53.68 -2.46 27.09
N ASP A 87 -52.66 -1.62 26.94
CA ASP A 87 -52.40 -0.86 25.72
C ASP A 87 -50.94 -1.05 25.30
N THR A 88 -50.64 -0.83 24.02
CA THR A 88 -49.30 -1.03 23.45
C THR A 88 -48.88 0.11 22.56
N ALA A 89 -47.59 0.43 22.59
CA ALA A 89 -46.94 1.36 21.68
C ALA A 89 -45.65 0.75 21.12
N THR A 90 -45.26 1.16 19.92
CA THR A 90 -43.99 0.75 19.32
C THR A 90 -42.91 1.78 19.65
N ILE A 91 -41.76 1.29 20.13
CA ILE A 91 -40.51 2.05 20.22
C ILE A 91 -39.68 1.66 19.00
N ASN A 92 -39.48 2.60 18.07
CA ASN A 92 -38.57 2.41 16.95
C ASN A 92 -37.13 2.68 17.43
N ILE A 93 -36.20 1.83 17.00
CA ILE A 93 -34.80 1.87 17.42
C ILE A 93 -33.95 1.95 16.16
N THR A 94 -33.01 2.89 16.15
CA THR A 94 -31.99 3.01 15.11
C THR A 94 -30.67 2.56 15.71
N ALA A 95 -30.05 1.53 15.14
CA ALA A 95 -28.71 1.12 15.53
C ALA A 95 -27.70 2.22 15.18
N VAL A 96 -26.64 2.28 15.97
CA VAL A 96 -25.47 3.14 15.71
C VAL A 96 -24.39 2.22 15.18
N ASN A 97 -23.68 2.66 14.14
CA ASN A 97 -22.59 1.87 13.59
C ASN A 97 -21.38 1.89 14.55
N ASP A 98 -20.95 0.72 14.98
CA ASP A 98 -19.74 0.45 15.75
C ASP A 98 -18.56 0.20 14.82
N ALA A 99 -17.36 0.59 15.25
CA ALA A 99 -16.19 0.42 14.40
C ALA A 99 -15.82 -1.08 14.25
N PRO A 100 -15.30 -1.48 13.08
CA PRO A 100 -14.74 -2.81 12.92
C PRO A 100 -13.51 -3.01 13.82
N THR A 101 -13.00 -4.23 13.82
CA THR A 101 -11.75 -4.64 14.46
C THR A 101 -10.85 -5.29 13.42
N ALA A 102 -9.55 -5.01 13.55
CA ALA A 102 -8.47 -5.59 12.76
C ALA A 102 -7.41 -6.10 13.74
N ALA A 103 -6.89 -7.32 13.54
CA ALA A 103 -5.82 -7.85 14.36
C ALA A 103 -4.84 -8.70 13.53
N ILE A 104 -3.54 -8.43 13.71
CA ILE A 104 -2.40 -9.20 13.19
C ILE A 104 -1.62 -9.69 14.41
N THR A 105 -1.83 -10.96 14.78
CA THR A 105 -1.39 -11.46 16.10
C THR A 105 0.09 -11.93 16.18
N PRO A 106 0.87 -12.05 15.10
CA PRO A 106 2.31 -11.88 15.19
C PRO A 106 2.67 -10.42 14.85
N THR A 107 3.38 -9.75 15.75
CA THR A 107 3.87 -8.38 15.51
C THR A 107 4.99 -8.33 14.46
N SER A 108 5.54 -9.50 14.10
CA SER A 108 6.57 -9.62 13.08
C SER A 108 6.53 -10.96 12.34
N TYR A 109 6.87 -10.94 11.07
CA TYR A 109 7.17 -12.11 10.24
C TYR A 109 8.64 -12.11 9.83
N ASN A 110 9.12 -13.23 9.30
CA ASN A 110 10.41 -13.33 8.66
C ASN A 110 10.20 -13.91 7.26
N ALA A 111 10.57 -13.13 6.25
CA ALA A 111 10.65 -13.55 4.86
C ALA A 111 12.11 -13.78 4.49
N THR A 112 12.29 -14.58 3.45
CA THR A 112 13.52 -14.62 2.68
C THR A 112 13.18 -14.04 1.33
N GLU A 113 14.06 -13.22 0.76
CA GLU A 113 13.81 -12.68 -0.57
C GLU A 113 13.56 -13.78 -1.60
N GLN A 114 12.77 -13.47 -2.62
CA GLN A 114 12.36 -14.39 -3.67
C GLN A 114 11.74 -15.72 -3.20
N VAL A 115 11.37 -15.82 -1.92
CA VAL A 115 10.69 -16.98 -1.35
C VAL A 115 9.34 -16.56 -0.79
N ASP A 116 8.29 -17.24 -1.25
CA ASP A 116 6.92 -17.00 -0.77
C ASP A 116 6.83 -17.21 0.75
N LEU A 117 6.39 -16.17 1.45
CA LEU A 117 5.98 -16.21 2.84
C LEU A 117 4.45 -16.33 2.92
N ALA A 118 3.96 -17.44 3.47
CA ALA A 118 2.54 -17.60 3.76
C ALA A 118 2.13 -16.76 4.98
N LEU A 119 1.14 -15.88 4.79
CA LEU A 119 0.55 -15.05 5.84
C LEU A 119 -0.76 -15.64 6.37
N GLN A 120 -1.47 -16.46 5.60
CA GLN A 120 -2.71 -17.10 6.05
C GLN A 120 -2.49 -18.06 7.22
N GLY A 121 -3.46 -18.15 8.12
CA GLY A 121 -3.44 -19.05 9.28
C GLY A 121 -2.49 -18.62 10.40
N THR A 122 -1.90 -17.42 10.32
CA THR A 122 -0.90 -16.93 11.29
C THR A 122 -1.48 -16.02 12.37
N GLY A 123 -2.76 -15.65 12.29
CA GLY A 123 -3.42 -14.79 13.27
C GLY A 123 -3.87 -13.43 12.74
N LEU A 124 -4.08 -13.30 11.42
CA LEU A 124 -4.87 -12.23 10.82
C LEU A 124 -6.36 -12.52 11.09
N THR A 125 -7.07 -11.56 11.69
CA THR A 125 -8.52 -11.66 11.92
C THR A 125 -9.19 -10.31 11.81
N ILE A 126 -10.46 -10.32 11.40
CA ILE A 126 -11.33 -9.15 11.42
C ILE A 126 -12.61 -9.44 12.20
N GLY A 127 -13.29 -8.40 12.63
CA GLY A 127 -14.60 -8.51 13.25
C GLY A 127 -15.34 -7.18 13.18
N ASP A 128 -16.65 -7.24 13.32
CA ASP A 128 -17.53 -6.09 13.36
C ASP A 128 -18.80 -6.58 14.04
N ILE A 129 -19.29 -5.82 15.00
CA ILE A 129 -20.45 -6.20 15.79
C ILE A 129 -21.75 -6.04 14.99
N ASP A 130 -21.75 -5.15 14.00
CA ASP A 130 -22.92 -4.75 13.24
C ASP A 130 -22.99 -5.41 11.86
N ALA A 131 -21.85 -5.72 11.23
CA ALA A 131 -21.84 -6.13 9.82
C ALA A 131 -22.65 -7.40 9.52
N ALA A 132 -22.91 -8.30 10.49
CA ALA A 132 -23.69 -9.53 10.29
C ALA A 132 -23.33 -10.31 9.00
N SER A 133 -24.16 -10.22 7.95
CA SER A 133 -23.91 -10.83 6.62
C SER A 133 -23.57 -9.82 5.53
N ASP A 134 -23.48 -8.54 5.86
CA ASP A 134 -23.11 -7.47 4.95
C ASP A 134 -21.63 -7.56 4.57
N GLU A 135 -21.31 -6.99 3.42
CA GLU A 135 -19.95 -6.99 2.89
C GLU A 135 -19.11 -5.90 3.53
N VAL A 136 -17.92 -6.26 3.98
CA VAL A 136 -16.88 -5.33 4.39
C VAL A 136 -15.76 -5.33 3.35
N VAL A 137 -14.96 -4.26 3.36
CA VAL A 137 -13.79 -4.12 2.49
C VAL A 137 -12.54 -4.17 3.35
N VAL A 138 -11.64 -5.11 3.07
CA VAL A 138 -10.33 -5.21 3.71
C VAL A 138 -9.24 -4.89 2.71
N THR A 139 -8.33 -3.98 3.06
CA THR A 139 -7.12 -3.72 2.30
C THR A 139 -5.94 -4.35 3.04
N LEU A 140 -5.23 -5.25 2.38
CA LEU A 140 -3.92 -5.73 2.80
C LEU A 140 -2.87 -5.01 1.96
N ALA A 141 -1.88 -4.38 2.61
CA ALA A 141 -0.83 -3.64 1.92
C ALA A 141 0.55 -3.92 2.52
N VAL A 142 1.58 -3.89 1.69
CA VAL A 142 3.00 -3.94 2.09
C VAL A 142 3.72 -2.70 1.57
N GLY A 143 4.74 -2.25 2.31
CA GLY A 143 5.59 -1.13 1.86
C GLY A 143 6.63 -1.50 0.80
N PHE A 144 6.85 -2.80 0.56
CA PHE A 144 7.79 -3.33 -0.44
C PHE A 144 7.42 -4.78 -0.78
N GLY A 145 7.60 -5.21 -2.02
CA GLY A 145 7.25 -6.55 -2.52
C GLY A 145 5.79 -6.66 -2.95
N LYS A 146 5.26 -7.88 -3.09
CA LYS A 146 3.88 -8.10 -3.55
C LYS A 146 3.11 -9.09 -2.69
N LEU A 147 1.78 -8.94 -2.72
CA LEU A 147 0.81 -9.82 -2.10
C LEU A 147 0.03 -10.57 -3.18
N THR A 148 0.07 -11.91 -3.13
CA THR A 148 -0.72 -12.78 -4.01
C THR A 148 -1.73 -13.58 -3.17
N ILE A 149 -2.98 -13.57 -3.60
CA ILE A 149 -4.10 -14.15 -2.88
C ILE A 149 -4.84 -15.12 -3.80
N ASP A 150 -5.02 -16.35 -3.34
CA ASP A 150 -6.03 -17.27 -3.89
C ASP A 150 -7.20 -17.32 -2.91
N ALA A 151 -8.36 -16.85 -3.36
CA ALA A 151 -9.58 -16.85 -2.55
C ALA A 151 -10.14 -18.27 -2.33
N GLY A 152 -9.73 -19.25 -3.14
CA GLY A 152 -10.22 -20.62 -3.07
C GLY A 152 -11.75 -20.68 -3.06
N ASP A 153 -12.31 -21.32 -2.03
CA ASP A 153 -13.74 -21.42 -1.80
C ASP A 153 -14.28 -20.48 -0.71
N SER A 154 -13.51 -19.44 -0.35
CA SER A 154 -13.91 -18.49 0.71
C SER A 154 -15.16 -17.68 0.37
N GLY A 155 -15.41 -17.41 -0.92
CA GLY A 155 -16.45 -16.47 -1.37
C GLY A 155 -15.97 -15.02 -1.50
N VAL A 156 -14.74 -14.72 -1.09
CA VAL A 156 -14.15 -13.38 -1.16
C VAL A 156 -13.82 -12.98 -2.60
N ASN A 157 -14.16 -11.75 -2.97
CA ASN A 157 -13.70 -11.12 -4.20
C ASN A 157 -12.35 -10.42 -3.96
N VAL A 158 -11.36 -10.69 -4.81
CA VAL A 158 -9.99 -10.17 -4.70
C VAL A 158 -9.75 -9.16 -5.83
N GLY A 159 -9.53 -7.90 -5.46
CA GLY A 159 -9.12 -6.84 -6.38
C GLY A 159 -7.63 -6.52 -6.22
N ARG A 160 -6.97 -6.18 -7.35
CA ARG A 160 -5.55 -5.80 -7.40
C ARG A 160 -4.61 -6.89 -6.87
N ASN A 161 -4.86 -8.13 -7.26
CA ASN A 161 -4.03 -9.26 -6.84
C ASN A 161 -2.63 -9.19 -7.46
N GLY A 162 -1.61 -9.63 -6.73
CA GLY A 162 -0.23 -9.66 -7.21
C GLY A 162 0.50 -8.32 -7.05
N THR A 163 -0.04 -7.39 -6.26
CA THR A 163 0.54 -6.06 -6.08
C THR A 163 0.86 -5.75 -4.61
N MET A 164 1.44 -4.57 -4.35
CA MET A 164 1.70 -4.09 -2.99
C MET A 164 0.43 -3.85 -2.17
N SER A 165 -0.74 -3.68 -2.80
CA SER A 165 -2.00 -3.37 -2.13
C SER A 165 -3.18 -4.12 -2.74
N VAL A 166 -3.66 -5.12 -2.01
CA VAL A 166 -4.76 -6.00 -2.42
C VAL A 166 -6.03 -5.63 -1.66
N THR A 167 -7.16 -5.61 -2.35
CA THR A 167 -8.48 -5.37 -1.75
C THR A 167 -9.29 -6.66 -1.71
N LEU A 168 -9.88 -6.96 -0.56
CA LEU A 168 -10.76 -8.09 -0.31
C LEU A 168 -12.16 -7.56 -0.03
N THR A 169 -13.16 -8.10 -0.71
CA THR A 169 -14.58 -7.76 -0.46
C THR A 169 -15.38 -9.03 -0.20
N GLY A 170 -16.14 -9.03 0.90
CA GLY A 170 -16.98 -10.15 1.30
C GLY A 170 -17.49 -9.99 2.73
N SER A 171 -18.28 -10.94 3.22
CA SER A 171 -18.70 -10.94 4.63
C SER A 171 -17.53 -11.25 5.56
N ILE A 172 -17.70 -10.91 6.86
CA ILE A 172 -16.70 -11.21 7.89
C ILE A 172 -16.37 -12.69 7.98
N ALA A 173 -17.36 -13.55 7.79
CA ALA A 173 -17.16 -15.00 7.82
C ALA A 173 -16.29 -15.48 6.64
N GLU A 174 -16.54 -14.95 5.44
CA GLU A 174 -15.80 -15.30 4.21
C GLU A 174 -14.37 -14.79 4.29
N ILE A 175 -14.16 -13.55 4.73
CA ILE A 175 -12.82 -12.97 4.88
C ILE A 175 -12.04 -13.70 5.97
N ASN A 176 -12.62 -13.96 7.15
CA ASN A 176 -11.93 -14.73 8.18
C ASN A 176 -11.64 -16.18 7.73
N ALA A 177 -12.46 -16.78 6.86
CA ALA A 177 -12.15 -18.07 6.26
C ALA A 177 -10.95 -18.02 5.31
N LEU A 178 -10.80 -16.94 4.54
CA LEU A 178 -9.60 -16.68 3.72
C LEU A 178 -8.37 -16.44 4.58
N LEU A 179 -8.46 -15.54 5.58
CA LEU A 179 -7.36 -15.22 6.50
C LEU A 179 -6.88 -16.44 7.30
N ALA A 180 -7.79 -17.38 7.64
CA ALA A 180 -7.45 -18.63 8.29
C ALA A 180 -6.76 -19.65 7.36
N GLY A 181 -6.90 -19.50 6.04
CA GLY A 181 -6.35 -20.40 5.04
C GLY A 181 -7.05 -21.76 4.96
N GLY A 182 -6.32 -22.76 4.43
CA GLY A 182 -6.78 -24.15 4.31
C GLY A 182 -7.54 -24.43 3.01
N GLY A 183 -8.19 -25.60 2.93
CA GLY A 183 -8.67 -26.15 1.66
C GLY A 183 -7.62 -27.03 0.98
N SER A 184 -7.87 -27.46 -0.24
CA SER A 184 -6.92 -28.27 -1.03
C SER A 184 -7.24 -28.17 -2.52
N GLY A 185 -6.21 -28.18 -3.38
CA GLY A 185 -6.38 -28.04 -4.82
C GLY A 185 -7.01 -26.68 -5.16
N SER A 186 -7.99 -26.65 -6.06
CA SER A 186 -8.66 -25.40 -6.48
C SER A 186 -9.54 -24.73 -5.40
N ARG A 187 -9.49 -25.21 -4.15
CA ARG A 187 -10.23 -24.66 -2.99
C ARG A 187 -9.26 -24.15 -1.92
N GLU A 188 -7.97 -24.19 -2.21
CA GLU A 188 -6.95 -23.71 -1.30
C GLU A 188 -7.06 -22.19 -1.17
N LYS A 189 -6.95 -21.72 0.07
CA LYS A 189 -7.01 -20.30 0.43
C LYS A 189 -5.61 -19.89 0.84
N THR A 190 -5.00 -18.99 0.07
CA THR A 190 -3.62 -18.55 0.29
C THR A 190 -3.52 -17.04 0.28
N ILE A 191 -2.61 -16.52 1.10
CA ILE A 191 -2.19 -15.12 1.12
C ILE A 191 -0.67 -15.13 1.24
N THR A 192 0.03 -14.96 0.13
CA THR A 192 1.49 -15.00 0.10
C THR A 192 2.07 -13.62 -0.08
N TYR A 193 3.14 -13.38 0.66
CA TYR A 193 4.02 -12.24 0.49
C TYR A 193 5.29 -12.69 -0.25
N LEU A 194 5.74 -11.90 -1.22
CA LEU A 194 7.02 -12.09 -1.90
C LEU A 194 7.80 -10.77 -1.92
N ALA A 195 9.01 -10.76 -1.37
CA ALA A 195 10.00 -9.73 -1.68
C ALA A 195 10.63 -10.11 -3.02
N ASP A 196 10.33 -9.36 -4.08
CA ASP A 196 10.64 -9.71 -5.47
C ASP A 196 11.80 -8.91 -6.06
N SER A 197 12.72 -8.46 -5.21
CA SER A 197 14.04 -7.94 -5.59
C SER A 197 15.14 -8.81 -4.96
N ASP A 198 16.31 -8.79 -5.59
CA ASP A 198 17.57 -9.36 -5.08
C ASP A 198 18.21 -8.43 -4.02
N THR A 199 17.82 -7.16 -4.03
CA THR A 199 18.27 -6.15 -3.05
C THR A 199 17.10 -5.56 -2.27
N PRO A 200 16.30 -6.37 -1.56
CA PRO A 200 15.17 -5.86 -0.82
C PRO A 200 15.64 -5.07 0.40
N PRO A 201 14.85 -4.09 0.88
CA PRO A 201 15.10 -3.46 2.16
C PRO A 201 15.08 -4.51 3.27
N GLY A 202 15.84 -4.31 4.36
CA GLY A 202 15.92 -5.28 5.47
C GLY A 202 14.59 -5.54 6.19
N SER A 203 13.55 -4.71 5.96
CA SER A 203 12.19 -4.96 6.41
C SER A 203 11.15 -4.16 5.64
N THR A 204 9.89 -4.60 5.68
CA THR A 204 8.73 -3.83 5.23
C THR A 204 7.58 -3.89 6.25
N VAL A 205 6.56 -3.04 6.10
CA VAL A 205 5.37 -3.02 6.96
C VAL A 205 4.19 -3.64 6.24
N LEU A 206 3.61 -4.70 6.81
CA LEU A 206 2.29 -5.22 6.47
C LEU A 206 1.23 -4.39 7.19
N THR A 207 0.26 -3.87 6.45
CA THR A 207 -0.89 -3.10 6.96
C THR A 207 -2.18 -3.81 6.59
N MET A 208 -3.08 -3.96 7.56
CA MET A 208 -4.45 -4.43 7.34
C MET A 208 -5.42 -3.31 7.73
N VAL A 209 -6.21 -2.83 6.77
CA VAL A 209 -7.28 -1.85 6.99
C VAL A 209 -8.62 -2.52 6.73
N VAL A 210 -9.56 -2.40 7.67
CA VAL A 210 -10.94 -2.90 7.56
C VAL A 210 -11.87 -1.71 7.47
N ASN A 211 -12.74 -1.68 6.48
CA ASN A 211 -13.79 -0.69 6.27
C ASN A 211 -15.15 -1.39 6.25
N ASP A 212 -16.04 -0.99 7.15
CA ASP A 212 -17.35 -1.60 7.34
C ASP A 212 -18.42 -1.17 6.32
N GLY A 213 -18.07 -0.31 5.35
CA GLY A 213 -18.97 0.12 4.27
C GLY A 213 -20.15 0.98 4.73
N ALA A 214 -20.15 1.50 5.97
CA ALA A 214 -21.30 2.14 6.61
C ALA A 214 -22.49 1.21 6.84
N ASN A 215 -22.24 -0.11 6.89
CA ASN A 215 -23.29 -1.08 7.09
C ASN A 215 -23.88 -0.91 8.49
N ASN A 216 -25.21 -0.99 8.60
CA ASN A 216 -25.93 -1.14 9.86
C ASN A 216 -25.79 -0.05 10.92
N GLY A 217 -26.13 1.19 10.57
CA GLY A 217 -26.48 2.19 11.57
C GLY A 217 -26.42 3.61 11.06
N THR A 218 -26.68 4.57 11.94
CA THR A 218 -26.28 5.95 11.70
C THR A 218 -24.80 6.12 12.04
N GLY A 219 -24.00 6.74 11.17
CA GLY A 219 -22.58 7.00 11.47
C GLY A 219 -21.69 7.11 10.24
N GLY A 220 -22.11 6.54 9.11
CA GLY A 220 -21.23 6.41 7.95
C GLY A 220 -20.21 5.29 8.18
N ALA A 221 -19.28 5.14 7.24
CA ALA A 221 -18.30 4.07 7.27
C ALA A 221 -17.23 4.34 8.33
N LEU A 222 -16.89 3.33 9.12
CA LEU A 222 -15.79 3.37 10.07
C LEU A 222 -14.68 2.42 9.62
N ILE A 223 -13.48 2.68 10.13
CA ILE A 223 -12.27 1.94 9.77
C ILE A 223 -11.53 1.45 11.00
N ALA A 224 -10.86 0.30 10.85
CA ALA A 224 -9.88 -0.20 11.79
C ALA A 224 -8.58 -0.55 11.05
N THR A 225 -7.44 -0.34 11.71
CA THR A 225 -6.12 -0.61 11.12
C THR A 225 -5.25 -1.35 12.12
N ASP A 226 -4.51 -2.33 11.64
CA ASP A 226 -3.43 -2.96 12.38
C ASP A 226 -2.22 -3.20 11.48
N THR A 227 -1.03 -3.28 12.05
CA THR A 227 0.22 -3.43 11.31
C THR A 227 1.15 -4.47 11.93
N ALA A 228 2.02 -5.04 11.09
CA ALA A 228 3.11 -5.92 11.51
C ALA A 228 4.34 -5.68 10.63
N THR A 229 5.52 -5.94 11.16
CA THR A 229 6.77 -5.86 10.38
C THR A 229 7.04 -7.20 9.68
N ILE A 230 7.46 -7.19 8.43
CA ILE A 230 8.06 -8.34 7.77
C ILE A 230 9.56 -8.07 7.70
N ASN A 231 10.36 -8.80 8.46
CA ASN A 231 11.82 -8.75 8.33
C ASN A 231 12.21 -9.55 7.09
N ILE A 232 13.06 -8.99 6.23
CA ILE A 232 13.47 -9.64 4.98
C ILE A 232 14.94 -9.99 5.11
N ALA A 233 15.24 -11.29 4.98
CA ALA A 233 16.61 -11.75 4.89
C ALA A 233 17.01 -11.82 3.42
N ALA A 234 17.97 -10.98 3.03
CA ALA A 234 18.65 -11.10 1.75
C ALA A 234 19.48 -12.39 1.71
N VAL A 235 19.51 -13.03 0.55
CA VAL A 235 20.26 -14.23 0.23
C VAL A 235 21.36 -13.81 -0.72
N ASN A 236 22.61 -14.07 -0.33
CA ASN A 236 23.69 -13.87 -1.27
C ASN A 236 23.66 -14.97 -2.35
N ASP A 237 23.21 -14.63 -3.55
CA ASP A 237 23.32 -15.45 -4.74
C ASP A 237 24.76 -15.52 -5.26
N ALA A 238 24.95 -16.39 -6.25
CA ALA A 238 26.25 -16.55 -6.87
C ALA A 238 26.49 -15.41 -7.86
N THR A 239 27.61 -14.71 -7.69
CA THR A 239 28.13 -13.68 -8.60
C THR A 239 28.03 -14.15 -10.06
N SER A 240 27.30 -13.41 -10.89
CA SER A 240 27.01 -13.76 -12.28
C SER A 240 27.61 -12.73 -13.23
N TYR A 241 28.91 -12.86 -13.53
CA TYR A 241 29.55 -11.98 -14.51
C TYR A 241 29.03 -12.21 -15.93
N ILE A 242 28.27 -11.26 -16.46
CA ILE A 242 27.66 -11.22 -17.79
C ILE A 242 28.44 -10.21 -18.64
N ALA A 243 28.54 -10.46 -19.95
CA ALA A 243 29.20 -9.50 -20.84
C ALA A 243 28.25 -8.32 -21.13
N ASP A 244 28.79 -7.10 -21.08
CA ASP A 244 28.00 -5.89 -21.28
C ASP A 244 28.03 -5.41 -22.72
N HIS A 245 26.89 -4.87 -23.15
CA HIS A 245 26.75 -4.12 -24.37
C HIS A 245 26.42 -2.67 -24.02
N VAL A 246 27.25 -1.74 -24.49
CA VAL A 246 27.11 -0.32 -24.19
C VAL A 246 26.87 0.43 -25.49
N TYR A 247 25.78 1.17 -25.57
CA TYR A 247 25.41 2.01 -26.70
C TYR A 247 25.60 3.48 -26.31
N THR A 248 26.27 4.25 -27.16
CA THR A 248 26.49 5.68 -26.93
C THR A 248 26.53 6.43 -28.24
N ASN A 249 25.96 7.63 -28.28
CA ASN A 249 25.99 8.51 -29.44
C ASN A 249 27.25 9.40 -29.52
N ALA A 250 28.24 9.22 -28.64
CA ALA A 250 29.45 10.05 -28.62
C ALA A 250 30.01 10.34 -30.03
N ALA A 251 30.20 11.63 -30.35
CA ALA A 251 30.76 12.05 -31.65
C ALA A 251 32.20 11.52 -31.85
N SER A 252 32.68 11.50 -33.10
CA SER A 252 34.11 11.27 -33.38
C SER A 252 34.97 12.31 -32.65
N GLY A 253 35.77 11.84 -31.70
CA GLY A 253 36.59 12.66 -30.80
C GLY A 253 35.89 13.14 -29.53
N GLY A 254 34.67 12.68 -29.30
CA GLY A 254 33.94 12.81 -28.05
C GLY A 254 34.43 11.83 -26.99
N ASN A 255 34.36 12.29 -25.74
CA ASN A 255 34.64 11.49 -24.56
C ASN A 255 33.34 10.77 -24.14
N SER A 256 33.41 9.49 -23.82
CA SER A 256 32.32 8.76 -23.16
C SER A 256 32.72 8.46 -21.71
N SER A 257 31.76 8.50 -20.80
CA SER A 257 31.94 8.09 -19.41
C SER A 257 30.93 7.01 -19.08
N ILE A 258 31.41 5.81 -18.78
CA ILE A 258 30.54 4.70 -18.36
C ILE A 258 30.62 4.61 -16.83
N PRO A 259 29.50 4.79 -16.12
CA PRO A 259 29.47 4.56 -14.69
C PRO A 259 29.82 3.11 -14.36
N GLU A 260 30.65 2.95 -13.34
CA GLU A 260 31.03 1.64 -12.81
C GLU A 260 29.79 0.82 -12.41
N TRP A 261 28.83 1.46 -11.74
CA TRP A 261 27.63 0.78 -11.26
C TRP A 261 26.80 0.20 -12.41
N ALA A 262 26.71 0.90 -13.56
CA ALA A 262 25.92 0.46 -14.69
C ALA A 262 26.46 -0.87 -15.28
N LEU A 263 27.79 -1.04 -15.29
CA LEU A 263 28.44 -2.29 -15.71
C LEU A 263 28.30 -3.41 -14.68
N LEU A 264 28.05 -3.09 -13.41
CA LEU A 264 27.97 -4.08 -12.33
C LEU A 264 26.52 -4.44 -11.98
N PHE A 265 25.56 -3.63 -12.41
CA PHE A 265 24.15 -3.73 -12.03
C PHE A 265 23.48 -5.03 -12.51
N ASN A 266 23.91 -5.56 -13.66
CA ASN A 266 23.42 -6.82 -14.23
C ASN A 266 24.28 -8.04 -13.82
N ASP A 267 25.38 -7.82 -13.09
CA ASP A 267 26.45 -8.80 -12.84
C ASP A 267 26.29 -9.50 -11.47
N ASP A 268 26.13 -8.73 -10.41
CA ASP A 268 25.85 -9.25 -9.07
C ASP A 268 25.11 -8.17 -8.29
N LYS A 269 23.86 -8.47 -7.93
CA LYS A 269 23.01 -7.55 -7.20
C LYS A 269 23.22 -7.66 -5.69
N ASP A 270 23.85 -8.72 -5.19
CA ASP A 270 23.94 -9.00 -3.75
C ASP A 270 25.28 -8.60 -3.15
N ASN A 271 26.33 -8.62 -3.99
CA ASN A 271 27.65 -8.21 -3.58
C ASN A 271 28.00 -6.81 -4.07
N LEU A 272 28.56 -6.05 -3.15
CA LEU A 272 29.37 -4.87 -3.41
C LEU A 272 30.55 -5.24 -4.33
N LEU A 273 30.34 -5.10 -5.64
CA LEU A 273 31.38 -5.21 -6.65
C LEU A 273 32.05 -3.86 -6.84
N ASP A 274 33.35 -3.90 -7.11
CA ASP A 274 34.16 -2.71 -7.44
C ASP A 274 35.10 -3.10 -8.58
N LEU A 275 35.13 -2.23 -9.57
CA LEU A 275 35.90 -2.32 -10.78
C LEU A 275 37.31 -1.83 -10.49
N THR A 276 38.27 -2.74 -10.59
CA THR A 276 39.65 -2.46 -10.17
C THR A 276 40.58 -2.11 -11.33
N GLN A 277 40.27 -2.56 -12.54
CA GLN A 277 41.12 -2.43 -13.72
C GLN A 277 40.32 -2.43 -15.02
N VAL A 278 40.82 -1.73 -16.04
CA VAL A 278 40.44 -1.89 -17.45
C VAL A 278 41.57 -2.61 -18.19
N LYS A 279 41.22 -3.55 -19.07
CA LYS A 279 42.13 -4.48 -19.74
C LYS A 279 41.75 -4.66 -21.20
N ASN A 280 42.74 -5.06 -21.99
CA ASN A 280 42.58 -5.49 -23.38
C ASN A 280 41.73 -4.56 -24.28
N PRO A 281 41.89 -3.22 -24.23
CA PRO A 281 41.09 -2.35 -25.07
C PRO A 281 41.43 -2.50 -26.56
N SER A 282 40.40 -2.40 -27.39
CA SER A 282 40.46 -2.45 -28.84
C SER A 282 39.43 -1.47 -29.42
N GLY A 283 39.80 -0.73 -30.46
CA GLY A 283 38.91 0.22 -31.13
C GLY A 283 38.98 1.66 -30.61
N PHE A 284 39.56 1.89 -29.42
CA PHE A 284 39.66 3.21 -28.78
C PHE A 284 41.06 3.83 -28.88
N ASP A 285 41.15 5.17 -28.75
CA ASP A 285 42.44 5.85 -28.61
C ASP A 285 42.97 5.78 -27.18
N SER A 286 42.08 5.94 -26.20
CA SER A 286 42.40 5.97 -24.77
C SER A 286 41.22 5.43 -23.96
N ILE A 287 41.52 4.65 -22.93
CA ILE A 287 40.55 4.20 -21.94
C ILE A 287 41.22 4.13 -20.58
N GLN A 288 40.54 4.61 -19.55
CA GLN A 288 41.05 4.60 -18.18
C GLN A 288 39.92 4.51 -17.16
N LEU A 289 40.16 3.79 -16.07
CA LEU A 289 39.35 3.88 -14.87
C LEU A 289 39.76 5.14 -14.10
N SER A 290 38.80 6.02 -13.82
CA SER A 290 39.00 7.27 -13.08
C SER A 290 37.88 7.47 -12.07
N GLY A 291 38.16 7.22 -10.79
CA GLY A 291 37.11 7.18 -9.77
C GLY A 291 36.18 6.00 -10.04
N SER A 292 34.87 6.25 -10.00
CA SER A 292 33.83 5.26 -10.30
C SER A 292 33.33 5.30 -11.75
N ASN A 293 34.15 5.82 -12.67
CA ASN A 293 33.80 5.89 -14.09
C ASN A 293 34.93 5.33 -14.95
N ILE A 294 34.56 4.66 -16.04
CA ILE A 294 35.46 4.39 -17.15
C ILE A 294 35.36 5.56 -18.13
N LEU A 295 36.47 6.28 -18.29
CA LEU A 295 36.59 7.36 -19.26
C LEU A 295 37.18 6.79 -20.56
N ILE A 296 36.48 7.03 -21.67
CA ILE A 296 36.85 6.55 -23.01
C ILE A 296 37.05 7.77 -23.91
N ASP A 297 38.22 7.83 -24.54
CA ASP A 297 38.48 8.75 -25.65
C ASP A 297 38.54 7.94 -26.94
N ASP A 298 37.64 8.21 -27.87
CA ASP A 298 37.60 7.53 -29.15
C ASP A 298 37.33 8.50 -30.30
N ASN A 299 38.32 8.66 -31.18
CA ASN A 299 38.20 9.41 -32.42
C ASN A 299 37.65 8.56 -33.58
N ASN A 300 37.44 7.26 -33.40
CA ASN A 300 36.89 6.37 -34.43
C ASN A 300 35.35 6.35 -34.41
N SER A 301 34.75 5.91 -35.52
CA SER A 301 33.29 5.92 -35.73
C SER A 301 32.63 4.54 -35.62
N ALA A 302 33.32 3.53 -35.07
CA ALA A 302 32.90 2.13 -35.14
C ALA A 302 32.71 1.45 -33.77
N GLY A 303 32.92 2.18 -32.67
CA GLY A 303 32.96 1.61 -31.33
C GLY A 303 34.19 0.73 -31.09
N GLY A 304 34.12 -0.13 -30.08
CA GLY A 304 35.25 -0.95 -29.66
C GLY A 304 34.88 -2.02 -28.62
N SER A 305 35.89 -2.62 -28.02
CA SER A 305 35.71 -3.59 -26.94
C SER A 305 36.81 -3.47 -25.91
N PHE A 306 36.50 -3.78 -24.67
CA PHE A 306 37.47 -3.88 -23.58
C PHE A 306 37.03 -4.93 -22.57
N GLN A 307 37.82 -5.10 -21.52
CA GLN A 307 37.44 -5.88 -20.37
C GLN A 307 37.63 -5.05 -19.10
N TYR A 308 36.78 -5.25 -18.11
CA TYR A 308 37.05 -4.76 -16.77
C TYR A 308 37.25 -5.90 -15.78
N ARG A 309 37.80 -5.57 -14.62
CA ARG A 309 38.03 -6.51 -13.53
C ARG A 309 37.15 -6.20 -12.33
N ALA A 310 36.14 -7.03 -12.11
CA ALA A 310 35.35 -7.08 -10.88
C ALA A 310 35.80 -8.27 -10.03
N GLY A 311 36.25 -7.99 -8.80
CA GLY A 311 36.83 -9.00 -7.91
C GLY A 311 38.05 -9.70 -8.54
N SER A 312 37.89 -10.96 -8.95
CA SER A 312 38.96 -11.76 -9.59
C SER A 312 38.69 -12.15 -11.05
N THR A 313 37.54 -11.73 -11.59
CA THR A 313 37.07 -12.08 -12.93
C THR A 313 37.32 -10.92 -13.88
N ASP A 314 37.67 -11.25 -15.13
CA ASP A 314 37.70 -10.27 -16.22
C ASP A 314 36.39 -10.42 -17.02
N VAL A 315 35.60 -9.34 -17.09
CA VAL A 315 34.30 -9.28 -17.77
C VAL A 315 34.44 -8.48 -19.05
N SER A 316 33.75 -8.88 -20.12
CA SER A 316 33.89 -8.28 -21.45
C SER A 316 32.82 -7.23 -21.69
N VAL A 317 33.22 -6.09 -22.27
CA VAL A 317 32.33 -5.02 -22.71
C VAL A 317 32.50 -4.80 -24.21
N ASN A 318 31.39 -4.78 -24.94
CA ASN A 318 31.33 -4.29 -26.32
C ASN A 318 30.67 -2.91 -26.31
N LEU A 319 31.35 -1.91 -26.86
CA LEU A 319 30.81 -0.56 -27.01
C LEU A 319 30.45 -0.32 -28.46
N TYR A 320 29.19 0.05 -28.69
CA TYR A 320 28.61 0.42 -29.96
C TYR A 320 28.43 1.94 -30.00
N ARG A 321 28.82 2.54 -31.13
CA ARG A 321 28.58 3.96 -31.40
C ARG A 321 27.32 4.06 -32.24
N ASP A 322 26.30 4.73 -31.73
CA ASP A 322 25.21 5.16 -32.60
C ASP A 322 25.64 6.40 -33.37
N SER A 323 25.26 6.43 -34.65
CA SER A 323 25.48 7.57 -35.53
C SER A 323 24.30 8.53 -35.56
N ASP A 324 23.13 8.08 -35.12
CA ASP A 324 22.01 8.96 -34.84
C ASP A 324 22.18 9.52 -33.42
N THR A 325 22.11 10.85 -33.31
CA THR A 325 22.42 11.56 -32.07
C THR A 325 21.19 11.83 -31.23
N ASP A 326 20.02 11.78 -31.85
CA ASP A 326 18.75 12.15 -31.23
C ASP A 326 17.82 10.93 -31.07
N ASP A 327 18.25 9.75 -31.53
CA ASP A 327 17.52 8.47 -31.52
C ASP A 327 18.53 7.35 -31.28
N MET A 328 18.46 6.68 -30.13
CA MET A 328 19.41 5.65 -29.70
C MET A 328 18.69 4.35 -29.38
N ASP A 329 18.96 3.34 -30.20
CA ASP A 329 18.36 2.01 -30.05
C ASP A 329 19.37 1.01 -29.45
N GLY A 330 18.91 0.28 -28.43
CA GLY A 330 19.54 -0.94 -27.94
C GLY A 330 19.36 -2.13 -28.88
N SER A 331 19.46 -3.32 -28.30
CA SER A 331 19.23 -4.61 -28.94
C SER A 331 18.08 -5.33 -28.26
N SER A 332 17.86 -6.62 -28.55
CA SER A 332 16.86 -7.42 -27.83
C SER A 332 17.45 -8.15 -26.63
N GLY A 333 18.51 -7.62 -26.03
CA GLY A 333 19.18 -8.17 -24.85
C GLY A 333 19.45 -7.06 -23.85
N ASN A 334 20.11 -7.36 -22.73
CA ASN A 334 20.38 -6.37 -21.70
C ASN A 334 21.47 -5.40 -22.16
N ASP A 335 21.10 -4.15 -22.35
CA ASP A 335 21.94 -3.11 -22.90
C ASP A 335 22.08 -1.91 -21.93
N ILE A 336 23.21 -1.21 -22.02
CA ILE A 336 23.46 0.04 -21.30
C ILE A 336 23.50 1.15 -22.33
N ILE A 337 22.51 2.02 -22.31
CA ILE A 337 22.29 3.09 -23.29
C ILE A 337 22.66 4.41 -22.62
N ILE A 338 23.67 5.10 -23.14
CA ILE A 338 24.23 6.33 -22.55
C ILE A 338 24.27 7.45 -23.58
N ASP A 339 23.36 8.40 -23.45
CA ASP A 339 23.45 9.68 -24.15
C ASP A 339 24.57 10.51 -23.55
N VAL A 340 25.46 11.04 -24.38
CA VAL A 340 26.53 11.95 -23.94
C VAL A 340 26.47 13.32 -24.62
N PHE A 341 25.45 13.58 -25.44
CA PHE A 341 25.13 14.92 -25.90
C PHE A 341 24.20 15.58 -24.88
N GLY A 342 24.41 16.87 -24.61
CA GLY A 342 23.47 17.65 -23.77
C GLY A 342 22.21 18.06 -24.53
N GLY A 343 21.62 17.12 -25.27
CA GLY A 343 20.54 17.29 -26.23
C GLY A 343 19.19 16.83 -25.68
N ASN A 344 18.23 16.55 -26.56
CA ASN A 344 17.04 15.80 -26.20
C ASN A 344 17.08 14.55 -27.06
N THR A 345 17.09 13.38 -26.45
CA THR A 345 17.33 12.12 -27.15
C THR A 345 16.20 11.13 -26.86
N ASP A 346 15.80 10.37 -27.88
CA ASP A 346 14.97 9.19 -27.71
C ASP A 346 15.89 7.99 -27.40
N LEU A 347 15.68 7.31 -26.28
CA LEU A 347 16.43 6.14 -25.84
C LEU A 347 15.44 4.97 -25.79
N ASP A 348 15.69 3.95 -26.60
CA ASP A 348 14.85 2.75 -26.68
C ASP A 348 15.66 1.48 -26.34
N GLY A 349 15.32 0.86 -25.20
CA GLY A 349 15.89 -0.40 -24.75
C GLY A 349 15.56 -1.59 -25.66
N ASN A 350 14.41 -1.55 -26.33
CA ASN A 350 13.77 -2.62 -27.09
C ASN A 350 13.40 -3.88 -26.30
N GLY A 351 14.30 -4.52 -25.57
CA GLY A 351 13.87 -5.56 -24.65
C GLY A 351 15.02 -6.37 -24.13
N GLY A 352 14.85 -6.91 -22.94
CA GLY A 352 15.99 -7.17 -22.08
C GLY A 352 15.81 -6.39 -20.80
N ASN A 353 16.77 -6.45 -19.90
CA ASN A 353 16.79 -5.59 -18.73
C ASN A 353 17.82 -4.50 -18.98
N ASP A 354 17.34 -3.33 -19.35
CA ASP A 354 18.15 -2.25 -19.91
C ASP A 354 18.43 -1.15 -18.89
N ILE A 355 19.51 -0.41 -19.11
CA ILE A 355 19.87 0.78 -18.31
C ILE A 355 19.91 1.98 -19.25
N LEU A 356 18.97 2.91 -19.08
CA LEU A 356 18.82 4.09 -19.92
C LEU A 356 19.31 5.32 -19.16
N ILE A 357 20.37 5.96 -19.67
CA ILE A 357 21.03 7.12 -19.07
C ILE A 357 20.99 8.29 -20.08
N GLY A 358 20.01 9.19 -19.92
CA GLY A 358 19.86 10.39 -20.74
C GLY A 358 20.85 11.51 -20.42
N ASN A 359 21.33 11.58 -19.17
CA ASN A 359 22.18 12.67 -18.67
C ASN A 359 21.52 14.06 -18.81
N ASP A 360 22.15 15.00 -19.53
CA ASP A 360 21.69 16.39 -19.63
C ASP A 360 20.67 16.49 -20.76
N GLY A 361 19.44 16.94 -20.49
CA GLY A 361 18.45 16.97 -21.56
C GLY A 361 17.01 16.87 -21.13
N ILE A 362 16.10 16.86 -22.11
CA ILE A 362 14.77 16.30 -21.91
C ILE A 362 14.70 15.09 -22.81
N ASP A 363 14.92 13.93 -22.20
CA ASP A 363 15.03 12.68 -22.92
C ASP A 363 13.72 11.92 -22.88
N THR A 364 13.47 11.15 -23.93
CA THR A 364 12.36 10.20 -23.99
C THR A 364 12.97 8.82 -23.81
N MET A 365 12.54 8.08 -22.80
CA MET A 365 13.09 6.77 -22.45
C MET A 365 11.98 5.73 -22.52
N THR A 366 12.24 4.65 -23.26
CA THR A 366 11.34 3.51 -23.47
C THR A 366 12.11 2.24 -23.13
N GLY A 367 11.65 1.47 -22.14
CA GLY A 367 12.29 0.21 -21.74
C GLY A 367 11.83 -1.00 -22.57
N ASP A 368 10.60 -0.94 -23.07
CA ASP A 368 9.85 -2.01 -23.71
C ASP A 368 9.59 -3.22 -22.79
N THR A 369 10.29 -4.34 -22.97
CA THR A 369 10.01 -5.56 -22.17
C THR A 369 11.19 -5.96 -21.33
N GLY A 370 10.96 -6.12 -20.04
CA GLY A 370 11.94 -6.58 -19.08
C GLY A 370 12.02 -5.64 -17.90
N ALA A 371 13.03 -5.80 -17.07
CA ALA A 371 13.19 -5.02 -15.85
C ALA A 371 14.19 -3.88 -16.09
N ASP A 372 13.68 -2.70 -16.42
CA ASP A 372 14.52 -1.60 -16.91
C ASP A 372 14.85 -0.56 -15.83
N VAL A 373 16.00 0.11 -16.00
CA VAL A 373 16.46 1.19 -15.12
C VAL A 373 16.48 2.50 -15.89
N PHE A 374 15.61 3.42 -15.47
CA PHE A 374 15.53 4.78 -16.01
C PHE A 374 16.30 5.74 -15.11
N VAL A 375 17.46 6.20 -15.55
CA VAL A 375 18.32 7.09 -14.76
C VAL A 375 17.96 8.54 -15.03
N ILE A 376 17.53 9.24 -13.98
CA ILE A 376 17.14 10.66 -14.08
C ILE A 376 18.32 11.53 -13.64
N GLY A 377 18.76 12.38 -14.56
CA GLY A 377 19.92 13.26 -14.38
C GLY A 377 19.74 14.31 -13.28
N ALA A 378 20.86 14.76 -12.70
CA ALA A 378 20.84 15.83 -11.70
C ALA A 378 20.35 17.18 -12.25
N ASP A 379 20.30 17.37 -13.56
CA ASP A 379 19.82 18.59 -14.23
C ASP A 379 18.29 18.71 -14.20
N SER A 380 17.55 17.60 -14.09
CA SER A 380 16.08 17.55 -14.05
C SER A 380 15.47 18.23 -12.81
N VAL A 381 16.28 18.61 -11.82
CA VAL A 381 15.83 19.49 -10.71
C VAL A 381 15.70 20.96 -11.14
N SER A 382 16.08 21.28 -12.37
CA SER A 382 15.89 22.59 -12.99
C SER A 382 14.51 22.70 -13.61
N VAL A 383 13.83 23.83 -13.38
CA VAL A 383 12.44 24.02 -13.85
C VAL A 383 12.33 23.83 -15.37
N GLY A 384 11.49 22.88 -15.77
CA GLY A 384 11.14 22.61 -17.18
C GLY A 384 12.10 21.68 -17.90
N ILE A 385 13.03 21.06 -17.18
CA ILE A 385 13.87 19.96 -17.66
C ILE A 385 13.40 18.72 -16.90
N HIS A 386 12.80 17.79 -17.62
CA HIS A 386 12.22 16.57 -17.06
C HIS A 386 12.17 15.52 -18.16
N ASP A 387 12.57 14.30 -17.85
CA ASP A 387 12.54 13.23 -18.84
C ASP A 387 11.13 12.66 -18.97
N ILE A 388 10.90 11.94 -20.05
CA ILE A 388 9.63 11.28 -20.36
C ILE A 388 9.90 9.79 -20.39
N ILE A 389 9.36 9.06 -19.41
CA ILE A 389 9.35 7.61 -19.42
C ILE A 389 8.06 7.15 -20.08
N THR A 390 8.15 6.40 -21.17
CA THR A 390 7.00 6.15 -22.04
C THR A 390 6.11 5.00 -21.57
N ASP A 391 6.68 4.03 -20.85
CA ASP A 391 6.10 2.71 -20.67
C ASP A 391 6.36 2.02 -19.31
N TYR A 392 6.91 2.72 -18.31
CA TYR A 392 7.19 2.17 -16.97
C TYR A 392 6.16 1.16 -16.45
N ASP A 393 6.61 -0.07 -16.19
CA ASP A 393 5.83 -1.15 -15.61
C ASP A 393 6.51 -1.76 -14.37
N MET A 394 5.89 -1.50 -13.22
CA MET A 394 6.31 -2.11 -11.96
C MET A 394 6.20 -3.66 -11.98
N ALA A 395 5.30 -4.23 -12.78
CA ALA A 395 5.12 -5.67 -12.87
C ALA A 395 6.30 -6.36 -13.57
N ASP A 396 6.93 -5.70 -14.54
CA ASP A 396 8.04 -6.27 -15.31
C ASP A 396 9.37 -6.15 -14.57
N GLY A 397 9.53 -5.14 -13.71
CA GLY A 397 10.74 -5.00 -12.90
C GLY A 397 11.32 -3.60 -12.84
N ASP A 398 10.67 -2.65 -13.49
CA ASP A 398 11.22 -1.32 -13.71
C ASP A 398 11.53 -0.54 -12.44
N VAL A 399 12.61 0.22 -12.52
CA VAL A 399 13.16 1.07 -11.46
C VAL A 399 13.50 2.43 -12.05
N ILE A 400 13.17 3.49 -11.32
CA ILE A 400 13.65 4.83 -11.63
C ILE A 400 14.79 5.15 -10.68
N ASP A 401 15.95 5.47 -11.23
CA ASP A 401 17.13 5.85 -10.46
C ASP A 401 17.21 7.38 -10.30
N LEU A 402 17.09 7.80 -9.04
CA LEU A 402 17.22 9.18 -8.57
C LEU A 402 18.48 9.39 -7.72
N SER A 403 19.43 8.45 -7.76
CA SER A 403 20.67 8.50 -6.97
C SER A 403 21.44 9.79 -7.18
N GLU A 404 21.50 10.32 -8.40
CA GLU A 404 22.15 11.60 -8.68
C GLU A 404 21.46 12.80 -8.02
N ILE A 405 20.13 12.74 -7.92
CA ILE A 405 19.30 13.81 -7.36
C ILE A 405 19.28 13.73 -5.81
N LEU A 406 19.35 12.52 -5.26
CA LEU A 406 19.13 12.22 -3.83
C LEU A 406 20.37 11.71 -3.08
N ALA A 407 21.56 11.78 -3.67
CA ALA A 407 22.85 11.26 -3.16
C ALA A 407 23.24 11.62 -1.69
N GLY A 408 22.53 12.56 -1.05
CA GLY A 408 22.77 12.98 0.33
C GLY A 408 21.90 12.29 1.38
N LEU A 409 20.93 11.47 0.98
CA LEU A 409 20.03 10.78 1.90
C LEU A 409 20.70 9.52 2.48
N ALA A 410 20.35 9.18 3.72
CA ALA A 410 20.76 7.91 4.29
C ALA A 410 19.98 6.76 3.62
N SER A 411 20.61 5.59 3.45
CA SER A 411 19.93 4.38 3.01
C SER A 411 18.69 4.11 3.88
N ASN A 412 17.62 3.57 3.29
CA ASN A 412 16.31 3.35 3.92
C ASN A 412 15.58 4.62 4.42
N THR A 413 15.95 5.82 3.95
CA THR A 413 15.15 7.02 4.22
C THR A 413 13.76 6.85 3.59
N ALA A 414 12.69 6.99 4.37
CA ALA A 414 11.34 6.98 3.85
C ALA A 414 11.14 8.17 2.89
N LEU A 415 11.03 7.89 1.60
CA LEU A 415 10.93 8.92 0.57
C LEU A 415 9.52 9.52 0.47
N GLU A 416 8.49 8.69 0.69
CA GLU A 416 7.10 9.05 0.41
C GLU A 416 6.66 10.34 1.10
N SER A 417 6.05 11.24 0.32
CA SER A 417 5.49 12.53 0.76
C SER A 417 6.48 13.53 1.35
N SER A 418 7.72 13.11 1.63
CA SER A 418 8.78 13.95 2.19
C SER A 418 9.79 14.33 1.11
N TYR A 419 10.28 13.38 0.33
CA TYR A 419 11.30 13.61 -0.69
C TYR A 419 10.81 13.31 -2.09
N VAL A 420 9.95 12.30 -2.24
CA VAL A 420 9.41 11.88 -3.53
C VAL A 420 7.90 11.77 -3.43
N LYS A 421 7.21 12.22 -4.47
CA LYS A 421 5.78 11.99 -4.63
C LYS A 421 5.44 11.83 -6.10
N LEU A 422 4.36 11.13 -6.35
CA LEU A 422 3.81 10.95 -7.69
C LEU A 422 2.47 11.70 -7.78
N VAL A 423 2.29 12.53 -8.82
CA VAL A 423 1.12 13.39 -8.99
C VAL A 423 0.43 13.09 -10.31
N GLN A 424 -0.85 12.70 -10.28
CA GLN A 424 -1.62 12.50 -11.51
C GLN A 424 -1.79 13.84 -12.26
N ASN A 425 -1.44 13.86 -13.55
CA ASN A 425 -1.71 14.97 -14.45
C ASN A 425 -2.33 14.46 -15.77
N GLY A 426 -3.66 14.54 -15.88
CA GLY A 426 -4.36 14.03 -17.05
C GLY A 426 -4.21 12.51 -17.16
N GLY A 427 -3.73 12.02 -18.30
CA GLY A 427 -3.44 10.60 -18.52
C GLY A 427 -2.06 10.15 -18.05
N ASN A 428 -1.23 11.07 -17.54
CA ASN A 428 0.16 10.84 -17.17
C ASN A 428 0.37 11.06 -15.67
N ALA A 429 1.53 10.68 -15.16
CA ALA A 429 1.95 10.99 -13.80
C ALA A 429 3.26 11.78 -13.79
N GLU A 430 3.34 12.76 -12.90
CA GLU A 430 4.55 13.55 -12.66
C GLU A 430 5.26 13.02 -11.43
N LEU A 431 6.49 12.52 -11.62
CA LEU A 431 7.40 12.19 -10.54
C LEU A 431 8.04 13.49 -10.06
N GLN A 432 7.76 13.85 -8.81
CA GLN A 432 8.23 15.09 -8.21
C GLN A 432 9.16 14.82 -7.04
N VAL A 433 10.26 15.57 -6.99
CA VAL A 433 11.29 15.47 -5.95
C VAL A 433 11.44 16.77 -5.18
N ASP A 434 11.54 16.66 -3.88
CA ASP A 434 11.96 17.73 -2.96
C ASP A 434 13.28 17.32 -2.30
N THR A 435 14.40 17.82 -2.82
CA THR A 435 15.75 17.41 -2.40
C THR A 435 16.13 17.79 -0.96
N ASP A 436 15.40 18.67 -0.28
CA ASP A 436 15.66 18.99 1.14
C ASP A 436 14.51 18.59 2.08
N GLY A 437 13.45 17.99 1.53
CA GLY A 437 12.35 17.40 2.25
C GLY A 437 11.17 18.36 2.46
N ALA A 438 9.96 17.81 2.44
CA ALA A 438 8.72 18.57 2.46
C ALA A 438 8.64 19.58 3.62
N GLY A 439 8.42 20.84 3.27
CA GLY A 439 8.32 21.94 4.23
C GLY A 439 9.66 22.55 4.66
N ALA A 440 10.76 22.14 4.04
CA ALA A 440 12.06 22.80 4.13
C ALA A 440 12.14 24.01 3.16
N THR A 441 13.31 24.28 2.58
CA THR A 441 13.55 25.50 1.81
C THR A 441 13.27 25.36 0.32
N LYS A 442 13.40 24.13 -0.23
CA LYS A 442 13.04 23.85 -1.61
C LYS A 442 11.57 23.40 -1.68
N SER A 443 11.09 23.27 -2.90
CA SER A 443 9.77 22.75 -3.22
C SER A 443 9.91 21.50 -4.07
N PHE A 444 8.85 20.70 -4.11
CA PHE A 444 8.70 19.65 -5.09
C PHE A 444 8.76 20.20 -6.51
N GLU A 445 9.68 19.66 -7.30
CA GLU A 445 9.82 19.92 -8.73
C GLU A 445 9.64 18.62 -9.51
N THR A 446 9.02 18.69 -10.69
CA THR A 446 8.88 17.52 -11.57
C THR A 446 10.22 17.19 -12.22
N VAL A 447 10.70 15.97 -12.00
CA VAL A 447 11.97 15.46 -12.55
C VAL A 447 11.76 14.47 -13.69
N ALA A 448 10.62 13.78 -13.71
CA ALA A 448 10.23 12.88 -14.79
C ALA A 448 8.70 12.85 -14.97
N VAL A 449 8.27 12.54 -16.19
CA VAL A 449 6.87 12.31 -16.55
C VAL A 449 6.71 10.86 -16.98
N LEU A 450 5.88 10.11 -16.27
CA LEU A 450 5.46 8.77 -16.67
C LEU A 450 4.23 8.88 -17.58
N ASN A 451 4.41 8.55 -18.85
CA ASN A 451 3.36 8.64 -19.86
C ASN A 451 2.33 7.51 -19.67
N SER A 452 1.04 7.81 -19.90
CA SER A 452 -0.05 6.83 -19.73
C SER A 452 -0.12 6.15 -18.36
N PHE A 453 0.52 6.71 -17.33
CA PHE A 453 0.58 6.17 -15.98
C PHE A 453 -0.56 6.69 -15.10
N ASN A 454 -1.19 5.78 -14.37
CA ASN A 454 -2.27 6.11 -13.42
C ASN A 454 -1.75 5.98 -11.99
N VAL A 455 -1.64 7.11 -11.30
CA VAL A 455 -1.30 7.19 -9.88
C VAL A 455 -2.44 6.56 -9.06
N THR A 456 -2.26 5.28 -8.78
CA THR A 456 -3.11 4.53 -7.84
C THR A 456 -2.34 4.38 -6.52
N THR A 457 -2.65 3.37 -5.70
CA THR A 457 -1.90 3.09 -4.45
C THR A 457 -0.57 2.36 -4.67
N GLU A 458 -0.18 2.08 -5.91
CA GLU A 458 1.17 1.64 -6.31
C GLU A 458 1.81 2.83 -7.02
N HIS A 459 3.03 3.19 -6.61
CA HIS A 459 3.64 4.45 -7.05
C HIS A 459 4.73 4.21 -8.08
N VAL A 460 5.94 3.82 -7.67
CA VAL A 460 7.11 3.53 -8.51
C VAL A 460 8.17 2.90 -7.61
N ARG A 461 9.09 2.09 -8.16
CA ARG A 461 10.34 1.72 -7.46
C ARG A 461 11.38 2.79 -7.71
N ILE A 462 11.99 3.27 -6.63
CA ILE A 462 12.99 4.34 -6.68
C ILE A 462 14.31 3.81 -6.13
N LEU A 463 15.36 3.90 -6.93
CA LEU A 463 16.75 3.74 -6.51
C LEU A 463 17.30 5.13 -6.16
N PHE A 464 17.98 5.31 -5.03
CA PHE A 464 18.39 6.66 -4.60
C PHE A 464 19.71 6.77 -3.82
N ASN A 465 20.42 5.66 -3.62
CA ASN A 465 21.73 5.68 -2.96
C ASN A 465 22.86 5.36 -3.96
N ASP A 466 24.10 5.24 -3.48
CA ASP A 466 25.30 5.33 -4.32
C ASP A 466 25.64 4.05 -5.11
N HIS A 467 24.68 3.12 -5.25
CA HIS A 467 24.84 1.83 -5.92
C HIS A 467 25.98 0.98 -5.34
N LYS A 468 26.32 1.24 -4.08
CA LYS A 468 27.46 0.65 -3.35
C LYS A 468 27.02 0.17 -1.97
N ASN A 469 25.75 -0.13 -1.79
CA ASN A 469 25.19 -0.62 -0.54
C ASN A 469 24.30 -1.84 -0.86
N THR A 470 23.89 -2.58 0.16
CA THR A 470 22.95 -3.69 0.01
C THR A 470 21.49 -3.25 0.16
N ASP A 471 21.24 -1.95 0.32
CA ASP A 471 19.99 -1.38 0.82
C ASP A 471 19.55 -0.25 -0.14
N ASP A 472 19.46 -0.58 -1.42
CA ASP A 472 19.46 0.38 -2.52
C ASP A 472 18.06 0.75 -3.04
N VAL A 473 17.02 -0.02 -2.69
CA VAL A 473 15.65 0.11 -3.22
C VAL A 473 14.60 0.41 -2.15
#